data_AF-A0A951WBS0-F1
#
_entry.id   AF-A0A951WBS0-F1
#
_cell.length_a   1.000
_cell.length_b   1.000
_cell.length_c   1.000
_cell.angle_alpha   90.00
_cell.angle_beta   90.00
_cell.angle_gamma   90.00
#
_symmetry.space_group_name_H-M   'P 1'
#
loop_
_entity.id
_entity.type
_entity.pdbx_description
1 polymer ?
#
loop_
_entity_poly.entity_id
_entity_poly.type
_entity_poly.pdbx_seq_one_letter_code
_entity_poly.pdbx_strand_id
1 'polypeptide(L)'
;MNYLLIIILIILLIILFLAFSKRTEEKEIENDDSSDFSYYSSIKEEDDDDEIFIDEYGRKYRLVKKIIKAERRTYVKGLLCGKYRGEYNDNYSSQYTQYDFFNFEIYEALLSEAEFSKDGPFIIEGLEGVKNSEVLLNPIRLQLKDSEELFEVNLREPVFYLPQFDSGLHQEFEKEVFGTIRAGVTGYILDIIEEEVFEREYIQDTVRPTVSKPRAESELYKTGVPTGKEETDGGYIRKEYYYSNYKDTYWGNWEKPYSSAAPVESDGCISSLSSLLLLIFGIAALLFFLPYLAVFLPIIGILGLFYLLSLLPRKILNWLGSLILGLLLIGFLFFVFQHLSNSKENVRVNENENVNHPIDESTDNTPIEDSADNSNEEQNENSNENSSNNQIQDELIKHNLNWTDYSGNPYGGEFWTSRNKFKQSKSYKSNLNLEIYTPGDYDYMVYLLKENDKNNMNGVYQLFDELGRQNNLNRVQFAEMIVSFVQSIPYTVILPEACIPELYDDDFVKQYLAQSDSKCAGNEKFGINSPVEFMSNLKGDCDTRTLFLYTVLLHYNYDVALFSSEYYNHSLIGLDIPVNGLTYKYDNHIYVLWETTAPGLKPGEISFSLSDLRHWRISLKSQ
;
A
#
# COMPACT_ATOMS: atom_id res chain seq x y z
N MET A 1 -1.71 -32.25 -39.21
CA MET A 1 -0.30 -32.27 -38.77
C MET A 1 0.08 -31.08 -37.87
N ASN A 2 -0.88 -30.36 -37.26
CA ASN A 2 -0.59 -29.13 -36.49
C ASN A 2 -0.80 -29.23 -34.96
N TYR A 3 -1.58 -30.20 -34.47
CA TYR A 3 -1.82 -30.34 -33.01
C TYR A 3 -0.61 -30.89 -32.24
N LEU A 4 0.17 -31.78 -32.86
CA LEU A 4 1.37 -32.33 -32.24
C LEU A 4 2.46 -31.26 -32.05
N LEU A 5 2.57 -30.32 -33.00
CA LEU A 5 3.56 -29.23 -32.93
C LEU A 5 3.22 -28.24 -31.80
N ILE A 6 1.93 -27.98 -31.59
CA ILE A 6 1.45 -27.08 -30.52
C ILE A 6 1.68 -27.72 -29.15
N ILE A 7 1.42 -29.02 -29.00
CA ILE A 7 1.67 -29.74 -27.74
C ILE A 7 3.17 -29.75 -27.42
N ILE A 8 4.03 -29.97 -28.41
CA ILE A 8 5.49 -29.91 -28.22
C ILE A 8 5.94 -28.50 -27.81
N LEU A 9 5.37 -27.45 -28.41
CA LEU A 9 5.69 -26.05 -28.06
C LEU A 9 5.28 -25.70 -26.63
N ILE A 10 4.11 -26.17 -26.18
CA ILE A 10 3.61 -25.96 -24.82
C ILE A 10 4.50 -26.69 -23.80
N ILE A 11 4.90 -27.93 -24.08
CA ILE A 11 5.81 -28.69 -23.23
C ILE A 11 7.18 -28.00 -23.16
N LEU A 12 7.69 -27.47 -24.27
CA LEU A 12 8.97 -26.74 -24.29
C LEU A 12 8.91 -25.43 -23.48
N LEU A 13 7.78 -24.72 -23.54
CA LEU A 13 7.53 -23.50 -22.75
C LEU A 13 7.44 -23.80 -21.25
N ILE A 14 6.81 -24.92 -20.86
CA ILE A 14 6.73 -25.34 -19.46
C ILE A 14 8.12 -25.73 -18.93
N ILE A 15 8.93 -26.44 -19.74
CA ILE A 15 10.30 -26.80 -19.36
C ILE A 15 11.19 -25.54 -19.25
N LEU A 16 11.05 -24.56 -20.16
CA LEU A 16 11.75 -23.28 -20.09
C LEU A 16 11.33 -22.45 -18.86
N PHE A 17 10.04 -22.45 -18.52
CA PHE A 17 9.52 -21.75 -17.35
C PHE A 17 10.06 -22.37 -16.05
N LEU A 18 10.08 -23.71 -15.95
CA LEU A 18 10.65 -24.42 -14.80
C LEU A 18 12.18 -24.26 -14.71
N ALA A 19 12.88 -24.13 -15.84
CA ALA A 19 14.31 -23.85 -15.86
C ALA A 19 14.64 -22.40 -15.44
N PHE A 20 13.76 -21.43 -15.73
CA PHE A 20 13.92 -20.03 -15.31
C PHE A 20 13.56 -19.80 -13.84
N SER A 21 12.56 -20.50 -13.31
CA SER A 21 12.17 -20.38 -11.89
C SER A 21 13.22 -20.91 -10.92
N LYS A 22 14.18 -21.72 -11.40
CA LYS A 22 15.25 -22.31 -10.57
C LYS A 22 16.53 -21.48 -10.52
N ARG A 23 16.57 -20.30 -11.17
CA ARG A 23 17.79 -19.50 -11.38
C ARG A 23 17.84 -18.18 -10.61
N THR A 24 16.94 -17.95 -9.66
CA THR A 24 16.81 -16.67 -8.93
C THR A 24 17.15 -16.74 -7.43
N GLU A 25 17.80 -17.80 -6.95
CA GLU A 25 18.41 -17.82 -5.62
C GLU A 25 19.92 -18.07 -5.73
N GLU A 26 20.65 -17.05 -6.16
CA GLU A 26 22.08 -16.88 -5.84
C GLU A 26 22.40 -15.40 -6.08
N LYS A 27 22.40 -14.62 -5.00
CA LYS A 27 23.04 -13.30 -4.97
C LYS A 27 24.21 -13.37 -4.00
N GLU A 28 25.38 -13.18 -4.60
CA GLU A 28 26.67 -12.91 -3.98
C GLU A 28 26.56 -11.73 -3.00
N ILE A 29 27.15 -11.90 -1.82
CA ILE A 29 27.55 -10.78 -0.95
C ILE A 29 29.08 -10.73 -1.01
N GLU A 30 29.56 -9.68 -1.65
CA GLU A 30 30.97 -9.29 -1.73
C GLU A 30 31.33 -8.54 -0.44
N ASN A 31 32.45 -8.95 0.18
CA ASN A 31 33.07 -8.29 1.31
C ASN A 31 33.81 -7.03 0.84
N ASP A 32 33.74 -5.94 1.59
CA ASP A 32 34.96 -5.23 2.01
C ASP A 32 34.73 -4.31 3.24
N ASP A 33 35.67 -4.43 4.19
CA ASP A 33 36.22 -3.46 5.16
C ASP A 33 35.31 -2.42 5.86
N SER A 34 35.48 -2.04 7.13
CA SER A 34 36.36 -2.40 8.24
C SER A 34 35.91 -1.52 9.43
N SER A 35 35.89 -2.06 10.65
CA SER A 35 36.20 -1.30 11.88
C SER A 35 36.18 -2.24 13.08
N ASP A 36 37.36 -2.79 13.32
CA ASP A 36 38.02 -2.92 14.62
C ASP A 36 37.14 -2.69 15.87
N PHE A 37 36.78 -3.79 16.54
CA PHE A 37 36.69 -3.78 18.00
C PHE A 37 37.19 -5.11 18.56
N SER A 38 38.43 -5.08 19.03
CA SER A 38 39.11 -6.17 19.70
C SER A 38 38.40 -6.53 21.00
N TYR A 39 38.15 -7.82 21.24
CA TYR A 39 38.23 -8.36 22.59
C TYR A 39 38.74 -9.80 22.59
N TYR A 40 39.73 -10.03 23.45
CA TYR A 40 40.41 -11.29 23.72
C TYR A 40 39.41 -12.43 24.01
N SER A 41 39.40 -13.49 23.20
CA SER A 41 38.86 -14.78 23.64
C SER A 41 39.88 -15.44 24.57
N SER A 42 39.73 -15.21 25.87
CA SER A 42 40.24 -16.15 26.86
C SER A 42 39.34 -17.38 26.83
N ILE A 43 39.88 -18.48 26.31
CA ILE A 43 39.29 -19.81 26.44
C ILE A 43 39.34 -20.12 27.95
N LYS A 44 38.18 -20.10 28.59
CA LYS A 44 37.92 -20.93 29.77
C LYS A 44 37.32 -22.23 29.24
N GLU A 45 38.11 -23.28 29.28
CA GLU A 45 37.61 -24.63 29.48
C GLU A 45 36.84 -24.62 30.80
N GLU A 46 35.52 -24.79 30.75
CA GLU A 46 34.76 -25.29 31.88
C GLU A 46 34.51 -26.77 31.60
N ASP A 47 35.14 -27.60 32.43
CA ASP A 47 34.90 -29.04 32.58
C ASP A 47 33.40 -29.27 32.85
N ASP A 48 32.71 -29.94 31.93
CA ASP A 48 31.49 -30.71 32.27
C ASP A 48 31.89 -32.19 32.21
N ASP A 49 31.86 -32.85 33.37
CA ASP A 49 32.10 -34.28 33.52
C ASP A 49 31.16 -35.07 32.57
N ASP A 50 31.73 -35.78 31.58
CA ASP A 50 30.99 -36.71 30.71
C ASP A 50 30.52 -37.93 31.53
N GLU A 51 29.45 -37.79 32.32
CA GLU A 51 28.81 -38.90 33.00
C GLU A 51 28.22 -39.88 31.96
N ILE A 52 28.74 -41.11 31.95
CA ILE A 52 28.25 -42.20 31.08
C ILE A 52 27.17 -42.97 31.85
N PHE A 53 25.95 -42.94 31.32
CA PHE A 53 24.79 -43.63 31.88
C PHE A 53 24.55 -44.96 31.18
N ILE A 54 23.86 -45.88 31.87
CA ILE A 54 23.49 -47.20 31.33
C ILE A 54 21.97 -47.31 31.37
N ASP A 55 21.36 -47.63 30.23
CA ASP A 55 19.91 -47.81 30.14
C ASP A 55 19.42 -49.18 30.65
N GLU A 56 18.11 -49.38 30.69
CA GLU A 56 17.46 -50.62 31.11
C GLU A 56 17.82 -51.87 30.26
N TYR A 57 18.45 -51.67 29.09
CA TYR A 57 18.93 -52.72 28.20
C TYR A 57 20.46 -52.90 28.25
N GLY A 58 21.14 -52.20 29.17
CA GLY A 58 22.59 -52.30 29.36
C GLY A 58 23.42 -51.47 28.37
N ARG A 59 22.80 -50.57 27.60
CA ARG A 59 23.51 -49.74 26.60
C ARG A 59 24.03 -48.47 27.24
N LYS A 60 25.29 -48.14 26.96
CA LYS A 60 25.94 -46.92 27.44
C LYS A 60 25.52 -45.72 26.59
N TYR A 61 25.18 -44.61 27.23
CA TYR A 61 24.86 -43.35 26.55
C TYR A 61 25.40 -42.16 27.33
N ARG A 62 25.63 -41.06 26.63
CA ARG A 62 25.88 -39.73 27.23
C ARG A 62 24.69 -38.81 26.97
N LEU A 63 24.48 -37.85 27.85
CA LEU A 63 23.44 -36.83 27.67
C LEU A 63 24.05 -35.65 26.93
N VAL A 64 23.60 -35.41 25.70
CA VAL A 64 24.05 -34.27 24.89
C VAL A 64 23.04 -33.15 25.02
N LYS A 65 23.51 -31.98 25.46
CA LYS A 65 22.71 -30.77 25.55
C LYS A 65 22.37 -30.25 24.15
N LYS A 66 21.09 -30.07 23.86
CA LYS A 66 20.58 -29.57 22.57
C LYS A 66 19.54 -28.49 22.78
N ILE A 67 19.65 -27.42 22.01
CA ILE A 67 18.68 -26.33 22.04
C ILE A 67 17.61 -26.61 20.98
N ILE A 68 16.34 -26.65 21.39
CA ILE A 68 15.19 -26.77 20.50
C ILE A 68 14.36 -25.50 20.55
N LYS A 69 13.70 -25.16 19.43
CA LYS A 69 12.72 -24.07 19.38
C LYS A 69 11.35 -24.63 19.71
N ALA A 70 10.78 -24.24 20.85
CA ALA A 70 9.47 -24.66 21.31
C ALA A 70 8.49 -23.47 21.27
N GLU A 71 7.24 -23.74 20.87
CA GLU A 71 6.17 -22.74 20.94
C GLU A 71 5.64 -22.66 22.38
N ARG A 72 5.66 -21.46 22.95
CA ARG A 72 5.06 -21.14 24.25
C ARG A 72 3.80 -20.30 24.06
N ARG A 73 2.84 -20.49 24.96
CA ARG A 73 1.69 -19.59 25.13
C ARG A 73 2.07 -18.52 26.14
N THR A 74 2.12 -17.28 25.70
CA THR A 74 2.26 -16.13 26.58
C THR A 74 0.90 -15.47 26.72
N TYR A 75 0.34 -15.53 27.93
CA TYR A 75 -0.96 -14.92 28.22
C TYR A 75 -0.79 -13.42 28.36
N VAL A 76 -1.74 -12.67 27.80
CA VAL A 76 -1.73 -11.21 27.79
C VAL A 76 -3.04 -10.73 28.39
N LYS A 77 -2.96 -9.65 29.16
CA LYS A 77 -4.11 -8.89 29.66
C LYS A 77 -3.83 -7.42 29.45
N GLY A 78 -4.82 -6.64 29.04
CA GLY A 78 -4.65 -5.20 28.89
C GLY A 78 -5.94 -4.47 28.55
N LEU A 79 -5.83 -3.19 28.27
CA LEU A 79 -6.93 -2.35 27.81
C LEU A 79 -6.90 -2.29 26.29
N LEU A 80 -7.95 -2.82 25.66
CA LEU A 80 -8.16 -2.78 24.22
C LEU A 80 -8.97 -1.54 23.84
N CYS A 81 -8.45 -0.80 22.87
CA CYS A 81 -9.21 0.18 22.12
C CYS A 81 -9.23 -0.27 20.66
N GLY A 82 -10.40 -0.60 20.13
CA GLY A 82 -10.51 -1.16 18.79
C GLY A 82 -11.72 -0.65 18.03
N LYS A 83 -11.64 -0.72 16.70
CA LYS A 83 -12.78 -0.47 15.82
C LYS A 83 -13.47 -1.78 15.51
N TYR A 84 -14.79 -1.77 15.57
CA TYR A 84 -15.60 -2.93 15.22
C TYR A 84 -16.53 -2.62 14.05
N ARG A 85 -16.85 -3.67 13.31
CA ARG A 85 -18.04 -3.74 12.46
C ARG A 85 -18.92 -4.87 12.95
N GLY A 86 -20.23 -4.72 12.84
CA GLY A 86 -21.21 -5.73 13.23
C GLY A 86 -22.22 -5.92 12.12
N GLU A 87 -22.38 -7.15 11.63
CA GLU A 87 -23.44 -7.48 10.67
C GLU A 87 -24.67 -8.02 11.40
N TYR A 88 -25.84 -7.54 11.01
CA TYR A 88 -27.12 -7.89 11.63
C TYR A 88 -27.37 -9.38 11.52
N ASN A 89 -27.60 -10.01 12.68
CA ASN A 89 -27.85 -11.43 12.76
C ASN A 89 -29.36 -11.69 12.68
N ASP A 90 -29.88 -11.83 11.46
CA ASP A 90 -31.31 -12.09 11.21
C ASP A 90 -31.87 -13.27 12.02
N ASN A 91 -31.06 -14.32 12.22
CA ASN A 91 -31.48 -15.55 12.90
C ASN A 91 -31.64 -15.34 14.42
N TYR A 92 -30.79 -14.52 15.03
CA TYR A 92 -30.87 -14.24 16.47
C TYR A 92 -31.83 -13.08 16.77
N SER A 93 -31.77 -11.99 16.00
CA SER A 93 -32.63 -10.83 16.20
C SER A 93 -34.11 -11.17 16.03
N SER A 94 -34.46 -12.08 15.11
CA SER A 94 -35.85 -12.54 14.95
C SER A 94 -36.41 -13.32 16.16
N GLN A 95 -35.56 -13.78 17.08
CA GLN A 95 -35.98 -14.47 18.31
C GLN A 95 -36.29 -13.50 19.46
N TYR A 96 -35.89 -12.23 19.34
CA TYR A 96 -36.00 -11.22 20.39
C TYR A 96 -36.58 -9.91 19.86
N THR A 97 -37.83 -9.61 20.20
CA THR A 97 -38.56 -8.44 19.67
C THR A 97 -38.08 -7.07 20.16
N GLN A 98 -37.08 -7.00 21.04
CA GLN A 98 -36.62 -5.76 21.69
C GLN A 98 -35.13 -5.49 21.52
N TYR A 99 -34.41 -6.39 20.87
CA TYR A 99 -32.95 -6.32 20.77
C TYR A 99 -32.51 -6.73 19.38
N ASP A 100 -31.66 -5.91 18.79
CA ASP A 100 -30.96 -6.23 17.57
C ASP A 100 -29.61 -6.86 17.93
N PHE A 101 -29.33 -8.00 17.32
CA PHE A 101 -28.09 -8.75 17.51
C PHE A 101 -27.22 -8.60 16.28
N PHE A 102 -25.92 -8.44 16.52
CA PHE A 102 -24.93 -8.29 15.47
C PHE A 102 -23.77 -9.26 15.68
N ASN A 103 -23.24 -9.78 14.58
CA ASN A 103 -22.01 -10.54 14.55
C ASN A 103 -20.84 -9.55 14.46
N PHE A 104 -20.16 -9.32 15.58
CA PHE A 104 -19.10 -8.32 15.66
C PHE A 104 -17.73 -8.87 15.24
N GLU A 105 -17.00 -8.07 14.48
CA GLU A 105 -15.60 -8.27 14.13
C GLU A 105 -14.80 -7.02 14.52
N ILE A 106 -13.74 -7.22 15.31
CA ILE A 106 -12.76 -6.18 15.61
C ILE A 106 -11.64 -6.29 14.58
N TYR A 107 -11.58 -5.33 13.67
CA TYR A 107 -10.65 -5.35 12.53
C TYR A 107 -9.41 -4.47 12.75
N GLU A 108 -9.43 -3.61 13.76
CA GLU A 108 -8.30 -2.77 14.17
C GLU A 108 -8.32 -2.66 15.70
N ALA A 109 -7.20 -2.95 16.37
CA ALA A 109 -7.13 -2.87 17.82
C ALA A 109 -5.73 -2.46 18.31
N LEU A 110 -5.70 -1.53 19.25
CA LEU A 110 -4.53 -1.18 20.04
C LEU A 110 -4.69 -1.77 21.45
N LEU A 111 -3.65 -2.43 21.94
CA LEU A 111 -3.58 -2.92 23.31
C LEU A 111 -2.61 -2.06 24.12
N SER A 112 -3.14 -1.37 25.13
CA SER A 112 -2.38 -0.56 26.10
C SER A 112 -2.37 -1.22 27.47
N GLU A 113 -1.41 -0.84 28.31
CA GLU A 113 -1.27 -1.37 29.69
C GLU A 113 -1.20 -2.91 29.71
N ALA A 114 -0.43 -3.47 28.78
CA ALA A 114 -0.32 -4.91 28.62
C ALA A 114 0.49 -5.54 29.77
N GLU A 115 -0.14 -6.48 30.47
CA GLU A 115 0.45 -7.39 31.43
C GLU A 115 0.65 -8.76 30.77
N PHE A 116 1.81 -9.40 31.02
CA PHE A 116 2.16 -10.70 30.46
C PHE A 116 2.30 -11.76 31.56
N SER A 117 1.79 -12.97 31.31
CA SER A 117 1.91 -14.12 32.20
C SER A 117 2.36 -15.36 31.43
N LYS A 118 3.33 -16.08 32.00
CA LYS A 118 3.81 -17.37 31.48
C LYS A 118 3.22 -18.55 32.24
N ASP A 119 2.72 -18.32 33.44
CA ASP A 119 2.30 -19.36 34.38
C ASP A 119 0.82 -19.77 34.21
N GLY A 120 0.07 -19.05 33.36
CA GLY A 120 -1.33 -19.37 33.05
C GLY A 120 -2.17 -18.14 32.68
N PRO A 121 -3.45 -18.39 32.29
CA PRO A 121 -4.39 -17.32 31.94
C PRO A 121 -4.70 -16.43 33.14
N PHE A 122 -5.00 -15.15 32.86
CA PHE A 122 -5.41 -14.21 33.89
C PHE A 122 -6.82 -14.54 34.41
N ILE A 123 -6.99 -14.55 35.73
CA ILE A 123 -8.28 -14.68 36.38
C ILE A 123 -8.87 -13.28 36.56
N ILE A 124 -10.05 -13.02 36.00
CA ILE A 124 -10.76 -11.75 36.15
C ILE A 124 -11.87 -11.94 37.18
N GLU A 125 -11.78 -11.25 38.31
CA GLU A 125 -12.78 -11.29 39.38
C GLU A 125 -14.17 -10.86 38.84
N GLY A 126 -15.21 -11.64 39.14
CA GLY A 126 -16.58 -11.36 38.68
C GLY A 126 -16.99 -12.04 37.37
N LEU A 127 -16.06 -12.72 36.67
CA LEU A 127 -16.34 -13.58 35.50
C LEU A 127 -16.33 -15.09 35.83
N GLU A 128 -16.21 -15.44 37.11
CA GLU A 128 -16.22 -16.81 37.62
C GLU A 128 -17.59 -17.47 37.38
N GLY A 129 -17.74 -18.15 36.25
CA GLY A 129 -18.96 -18.88 35.90
C GLY A 129 -19.61 -18.49 34.57
N VAL A 130 -19.08 -17.48 33.87
CA VAL A 130 -19.40 -17.29 32.45
C VAL A 130 -18.73 -18.42 31.67
N LYS A 131 -19.43 -19.54 31.53
CA LYS A 131 -19.02 -20.64 30.64
C LYS A 131 -18.84 -20.07 29.24
N ASN A 132 -17.59 -19.81 28.84
CA ASN A 132 -17.13 -19.53 27.48
C ASN A 132 -18.24 -18.93 26.60
N SER A 133 -18.73 -17.74 26.95
CA SER A 133 -19.67 -17.03 26.09
C SER A 133 -18.87 -16.58 24.87
N GLU A 134 -18.91 -17.44 23.85
CA GLU A 134 -18.43 -17.23 22.49
C GLU A 134 -17.04 -16.61 22.42
N VAL A 135 -16.03 -17.47 22.54
CA VAL A 135 -14.71 -17.22 21.98
C VAL A 135 -14.91 -16.69 20.56
N LEU A 136 -14.49 -15.46 20.27
CA LEU A 136 -14.36 -15.03 18.88
C LEU A 136 -13.48 -16.07 18.19
N LEU A 137 -14.06 -16.78 17.22
CA LEU A 137 -13.38 -17.87 16.51
C LEU A 137 -12.12 -17.39 15.78
N ASN A 138 -12.00 -16.07 15.58
CA ASN A 138 -10.91 -15.45 14.86
C ASN A 138 -9.96 -14.73 15.84
N PRO A 139 -8.64 -14.93 15.70
CA PRO A 139 -7.67 -14.13 16.43
C PRO A 139 -7.83 -12.64 16.07
N ILE A 140 -7.64 -11.77 17.05
CA ILE A 140 -7.68 -10.33 16.83
C ILE A 140 -6.26 -9.87 16.53
N ARG A 141 -6.09 -9.19 15.40
CA ARG A 141 -4.84 -8.52 15.04
C ARG A 141 -4.71 -7.26 15.89
N LEU A 142 -3.71 -7.23 16.76
CA LEU A 142 -3.45 -6.12 17.68
C LEU A 142 -2.14 -5.42 17.34
N GLN A 143 -2.07 -4.13 17.63
CA GLN A 143 -0.81 -3.45 17.90
C GLN A 143 -0.57 -3.41 19.41
N LEU A 144 0.52 -4.02 19.85
CA LEU A 144 1.04 -3.97 21.21
C LEU A 144 2.02 -2.81 21.31
N LYS A 145 1.76 -1.86 22.21
CA LYS A 145 2.67 -0.75 22.48
C LYS A 145 3.52 -1.08 23.71
N ASP A 146 4.80 -1.38 23.50
CA ASP A 146 5.79 -1.53 24.57
C ASP A 146 6.90 -0.49 24.39
N SER A 147 7.02 0.42 25.36
CA SER A 147 8.17 1.31 25.55
C SER A 147 8.86 1.86 24.27
N GLU A 148 8.05 2.39 23.34
CA GLU A 148 8.38 3.07 22.06
C GLU A 148 8.30 2.22 20.77
N GLU A 149 8.14 0.90 20.87
CA GLU A 149 7.96 0.01 19.70
C GLU A 149 6.52 -0.53 19.60
N LEU A 150 6.02 -0.67 18.36
CA LEU A 150 4.71 -1.25 18.06
C LEU A 150 4.89 -2.64 17.45
N PHE A 151 4.41 -3.66 18.16
CA PHE A 151 4.44 -5.04 17.70
C PHE A 151 3.07 -5.46 17.20
N GLU A 152 3.04 -6.07 16.02
CA GLU A 152 1.82 -6.64 15.50
C GLU A 152 1.67 -8.09 15.95
N VAL A 153 0.60 -8.39 16.68
CA VAL A 153 0.37 -9.72 17.26
C VAL A 153 -1.04 -10.22 17.00
N ASN A 154 -1.21 -11.53 16.97
CA ASN A 154 -2.51 -12.17 16.88
C ASN A 154 -2.93 -12.67 18.27
N LEU A 155 -3.87 -11.96 18.91
CA LEU A 155 -4.44 -12.37 20.18
C LEU A 155 -5.43 -13.51 19.96
N ARG A 156 -5.12 -14.66 20.52
CA ARG A 156 -5.94 -15.86 20.43
C ARG A 156 -6.81 -15.99 21.66
N GLU A 157 -8.01 -16.52 21.43
CA GLU A 157 -9.05 -16.74 22.44
C GLU A 157 -9.31 -15.48 23.29
N PRO A 158 -9.62 -14.33 22.66
CA PRO A 158 -9.83 -13.09 23.38
C PRO A 158 -11.09 -13.18 24.26
N VAL A 159 -10.96 -12.76 25.51
CA VAL A 159 -12.04 -12.64 26.48
C VAL A 159 -12.16 -11.18 26.88
N PHE A 160 -13.31 -10.58 26.59
CA PHE A 160 -13.61 -9.18 26.91
C PHE A 160 -14.27 -9.04 28.27
N TYR A 161 -13.90 -7.97 28.98
CA TYR A 161 -14.55 -7.58 30.22
C TYR A 161 -14.79 -6.06 30.25
N LEU A 162 -15.94 -5.67 30.79
CA LEU A 162 -16.39 -4.27 30.87
C LEU A 162 -16.36 -3.52 29.52
N PRO A 163 -16.99 -4.04 28.45
CA PRO A 163 -17.00 -3.37 27.16
C PRO A 163 -17.78 -2.05 27.22
N GLN A 164 -17.20 -1.00 26.66
CA GLN A 164 -17.79 0.32 26.48
C GLN A 164 -17.77 0.67 25.01
N PHE A 165 -18.94 0.99 24.46
CA PHE A 165 -19.09 1.44 23.09
C PHE A 165 -19.16 2.97 23.09
N ASP A 166 -18.34 3.60 22.24
CA ASP A 166 -18.39 5.04 22.05
C ASP A 166 -19.65 5.39 21.25
N SER A 167 -20.66 5.95 21.93
CA SER A 167 -21.95 6.29 21.33
C SER A 167 -21.88 7.42 20.30
N GLY A 168 -20.84 8.28 20.35
CA GLY A 168 -20.62 9.33 19.36
C GLY A 168 -20.03 8.81 18.04
N LEU A 169 -19.40 7.63 18.09
CA LEU A 169 -18.82 6.95 16.95
C LEU A 169 -19.63 5.70 16.55
N HIS A 170 -20.75 5.45 17.22
CA HIS A 170 -21.66 4.36 16.90
C HIS A 170 -22.58 4.76 15.76
N GLN A 171 -22.52 4.00 14.67
CA GLN A 171 -23.30 4.27 13.46
C GLN A 171 -24.06 3.01 13.07
N GLU A 172 -25.36 3.17 12.80
CA GLU A 172 -26.23 2.11 12.29
C GLU A 172 -26.58 2.44 10.84
N PHE A 173 -26.30 1.52 9.93
CA PHE A 173 -26.68 1.61 8.52
C PHE A 173 -27.37 0.33 8.08
N GLU A 174 -28.70 0.39 7.95
CA GLU A 174 -29.55 -0.76 7.59
C GLU A 174 -29.35 -1.99 8.50
N LYS A 175 -28.46 -2.91 8.09
CA LYS A 175 -28.11 -4.17 8.75
C LYS A 175 -26.66 -4.21 9.20
N GLU A 176 -25.98 -3.08 9.25
CA GLU A 176 -24.59 -3.01 9.69
C GLU A 176 -24.42 -1.96 10.78
N VAL A 177 -23.54 -2.24 11.73
CA VAL A 177 -23.16 -1.32 12.79
C VAL A 177 -21.66 -1.15 12.84
N PHE A 178 -21.21 0.08 13.10
CA PHE A 178 -19.80 0.40 13.20
C PHE A 178 -19.55 1.25 14.43
N GLY A 179 -18.35 1.16 14.97
CA GLY A 179 -17.91 2.10 15.98
C GLY A 179 -16.62 1.71 16.67
N THR A 180 -16.37 2.38 17.78
CA THR A 180 -15.20 2.15 18.63
C THR A 180 -15.62 1.45 19.90
N ILE A 181 -14.90 0.38 20.25
CA ILE A 181 -15.03 -0.34 21.51
C ILE A 181 -13.79 -0.11 22.37
N ARG A 182 -14.03 0.16 23.65
CA ARG A 182 -13.02 0.14 24.71
C ARG A 182 -13.38 -0.98 25.67
N ALA A 183 -12.48 -1.92 25.90
CA ALA A 183 -12.74 -3.05 26.78
C ALA A 183 -11.45 -3.51 27.43
N GLY A 184 -11.54 -4.07 28.64
CA GLY A 184 -10.48 -4.94 29.11
C GLY A 184 -10.49 -6.23 28.28
N VAL A 185 -9.31 -6.73 27.91
CA VAL A 185 -9.19 -7.99 27.17
C VAL A 185 -8.10 -8.87 27.78
N THR A 186 -8.32 -10.18 27.76
CA THR A 186 -7.27 -11.16 28.01
C THR A 186 -7.29 -12.25 26.93
N GLY A 187 -6.16 -12.88 26.67
CA GLY A 187 -6.00 -13.96 25.70
C GLY A 187 -4.56 -14.49 25.73
N TYR A 188 -4.12 -15.16 24.68
CA TYR A 188 -2.71 -15.53 24.55
C TYR A 188 -2.14 -15.25 23.16
N ILE A 189 -0.85 -14.99 23.13
CA ILE A 189 -0.02 -14.95 21.94
C ILE A 189 0.89 -16.19 21.92
N LEU A 190 1.32 -16.59 20.72
CA LEU A 190 2.30 -17.65 20.55
C LEU A 190 3.69 -17.02 20.40
N ASP A 191 4.60 -17.37 21.30
CA ASP A 191 6.01 -16.98 21.24
C ASP A 191 6.89 -18.21 21.04
N ILE A 192 8.05 -18.02 20.41
CA ILE A 192 9.03 -19.10 20.20
C ILE A 192 10.12 -18.93 21.25
N ILE A 193 10.35 -19.97 22.06
CA ILE A 193 11.43 -20.02 23.05
C ILE A 193 12.45 -21.09 22.71
N GLU A 194 13.68 -20.86 23.14
CA GLU A 194 14.76 -21.84 23.07
C GLU A 194 14.78 -22.64 24.38
N GLU A 195 14.56 -23.95 24.28
CA GLU A 195 14.59 -24.88 25.40
C GLU A 195 15.81 -25.79 25.31
N GLU A 196 16.48 -26.00 26.43
CA GLU A 196 17.59 -26.93 26.56
C GLU A 196 17.06 -28.33 26.89
N VAL A 197 17.19 -29.26 25.94
CA VAL A 197 16.82 -30.67 26.11
C VAL A 197 18.07 -31.53 26.02
N PHE A 198 18.14 -32.55 26.88
CA PHE A 198 19.21 -33.52 26.86
C PHE A 198 18.82 -34.74 26.01
N GLU A 199 19.51 -34.96 24.91
CA GLU A 199 19.33 -36.11 24.03
C GLU A 199 20.27 -37.24 24.45
N ARG A 200 19.79 -38.50 24.46
CA ARG A 200 20.64 -39.67 24.75
C ARG A 200 21.43 -40.05 23.51
N GLU A 201 22.73 -39.79 23.51
CA GLU A 201 23.63 -40.27 22.46
C GLU A 201 24.27 -41.59 22.92
N TYR A 202 23.86 -42.69 22.30
CA TYR A 202 24.37 -44.02 22.64
C TYR A 202 25.80 -44.20 22.13
N ILE A 203 26.69 -44.56 23.05
CA ILE A 203 28.08 -44.87 22.75
C ILE A 203 28.10 -46.26 22.11
N GLN A 204 28.35 -46.33 20.81
CA GLN A 204 28.58 -47.62 20.16
C GLN A 204 29.87 -48.22 20.71
N ASP A 205 29.78 -49.35 21.42
CA ASP A 205 30.92 -50.19 21.76
C ASP A 205 31.49 -50.79 20.47
N THR A 206 32.29 -50.01 19.74
CA THR A 206 33.11 -50.56 18.65
C THR A 206 34.20 -51.46 19.25
N VAL A 207 33.88 -52.74 19.39
CA VAL A 207 34.90 -53.79 19.32
C VAL A 207 35.52 -53.70 17.93
N ARG A 208 36.67 -53.03 17.83
CA ARG A 208 37.52 -53.10 16.64
C ARG A 208 38.27 -54.43 16.65
N PRO A 209 38.21 -55.21 15.57
CA PRO A 209 39.39 -55.86 15.04
C PRO A 209 39.96 -55.00 13.92
N THR A 210 41.25 -54.73 14.06
CA THR A 210 42.10 -54.04 13.11
C THR A 210 42.21 -54.82 11.80
N VAL A 211 42.33 -54.07 10.69
CA VAL A 211 43.14 -54.31 9.48
C VAL A 211 42.37 -54.25 8.15
N SER A 212 42.94 -53.40 7.28
CA SER A 212 42.81 -53.26 5.83
C SER A 212 41.70 -52.35 5.26
N LYS A 213 42.11 -51.11 4.95
CA LYS A 213 41.67 -50.43 3.72
C LYS A 213 42.08 -51.33 2.53
N PRO A 214 41.26 -51.49 1.48
CA PRO A 214 41.00 -50.34 0.60
C PRO A 214 39.61 -50.29 -0.07
N ARG A 215 39.40 -49.14 -0.73
CA ARG A 215 38.39 -48.80 -1.75
C ARG A 215 37.18 -48.06 -1.18
N ALA A 216 37.06 -46.80 -1.62
CA ALA A 216 35.95 -45.92 -1.32
C ALA A 216 34.63 -46.58 -1.74
N GLU A 217 33.87 -47.06 -0.76
CA GLU A 217 32.43 -47.23 -0.89
C GLU A 217 31.82 -45.84 -0.69
N SER A 218 31.00 -45.44 -1.67
CA SER A 218 30.24 -44.20 -1.64
C SER A 218 29.40 -44.16 -0.37
N GLU A 219 29.67 -43.20 0.51
CA GLU A 219 28.81 -42.97 1.67
C GLU A 219 27.38 -42.73 1.18
N LEU A 220 26.47 -43.56 1.68
CA LEU A 220 25.06 -43.46 1.36
C LEU A 220 24.53 -42.14 1.94
N TYR A 221 24.02 -41.26 1.07
CA TYR A 221 23.39 -40.02 1.52
C TYR A 221 21.87 -40.20 1.61
N LYS A 222 21.27 -39.48 2.55
CA LYS A 222 19.82 -39.47 2.81
C LYS A 222 19.08 -38.87 1.61
N THR A 223 18.03 -39.52 1.12
CA THR A 223 17.19 -39.00 0.01
C THR A 223 15.82 -38.58 0.52
N GLY A 224 15.15 -37.66 -0.18
CA GLY A 224 13.77 -37.26 0.12
C GLY A 224 12.69 -38.23 -0.40
N VAL A 225 13.05 -39.45 -0.81
CA VAL A 225 12.10 -40.39 -1.43
C VAL A 225 11.46 -41.30 -0.36
N PRO A 226 10.14 -41.19 -0.12
CA PRO A 226 9.47 -41.97 0.92
C PRO A 226 9.29 -43.44 0.50
N THR A 227 9.38 -44.37 1.45
CA THR A 227 9.10 -45.80 1.24
C THR A 227 7.60 -46.10 1.29
N GLY A 228 6.81 -45.17 1.83
CA GLY A 228 5.37 -45.32 2.06
C GLY A 228 5.01 -45.92 3.43
N LYS A 229 6.01 -46.25 4.28
CA LYS A 229 5.74 -46.64 5.67
C LYS A 229 5.72 -45.42 6.58
N GLU A 230 4.74 -45.43 7.49
CA GLU A 230 4.56 -44.39 8.50
C GLU A 230 4.44 -45.06 9.87
N GLU A 231 4.95 -44.37 10.89
CA GLU A 231 4.86 -44.80 12.29
C GLU A 231 4.21 -43.67 13.10
N THR A 232 3.28 -44.05 13.98
CA THR A 232 2.52 -43.12 14.81
C THR A 232 2.77 -43.38 16.29
N ASP A 233 3.16 -42.35 17.04
CA ASP A 233 3.31 -42.40 18.50
C ASP A 233 2.86 -41.09 19.11
N GLY A 234 1.98 -41.14 20.13
CA GLY A 234 1.53 -39.96 20.86
C GLY A 234 0.91 -38.82 20.00
N GLY A 235 0.37 -39.11 18.82
CA GLY A 235 -0.18 -38.10 17.90
C GLY A 235 0.85 -37.46 16.96
N TYR A 236 2.09 -37.93 16.97
CA TYR A 236 3.12 -37.60 15.99
C TYR A 236 3.22 -38.71 14.94
N ILE A 237 3.61 -38.34 13.72
CA ILE A 237 3.84 -39.26 12.60
C ILE A 237 5.26 -39.06 12.11
N ARG A 238 6.01 -40.15 11.87
CA ARG A 238 7.26 -40.12 11.11
C ARG A 238 7.19 -41.04 9.90
N LYS A 239 7.82 -40.64 8.80
CA LYS A 239 7.85 -41.39 7.55
C LYS A 239 9.21 -42.05 7.33
N GLU A 240 9.23 -43.24 6.75
CA GLU A 240 10.47 -43.93 6.35
C GLU A 240 10.88 -43.49 4.92
N TYR A 241 12.18 -43.27 4.70
CA TYR A 241 12.79 -42.82 3.45
C TYR A 241 13.92 -43.75 3.00
N TYR A 242 14.28 -43.73 1.71
CA TYR A 242 15.41 -44.47 1.18
C TYR A 242 16.74 -43.70 1.27
N TYR A 243 17.84 -44.42 1.46
CA TYR A 243 19.18 -43.92 1.15
C TYR A 243 19.44 -43.92 -0.37
N SER A 244 20.53 -43.30 -0.82
CA SER A 244 20.88 -43.13 -2.25
C SER A 244 21.00 -44.45 -3.05
N ASN A 245 21.05 -45.61 -2.39
CA ASN A 245 21.02 -46.92 -3.03
C ASN A 245 19.61 -47.50 -3.25
N TYR A 246 18.55 -46.83 -2.78
CA TYR A 246 17.15 -47.27 -2.87
C TYR A 246 16.89 -48.68 -2.32
N LYS A 247 17.74 -49.14 -1.39
CA LYS A 247 17.63 -50.44 -0.73
C LYS A 247 17.61 -50.30 0.77
N ASP A 248 18.51 -49.49 1.32
CA ASP A 248 18.54 -49.21 2.74
C ASP A 248 17.57 -48.07 3.07
N THR A 249 16.96 -48.15 4.26
CA THR A 249 15.95 -47.21 4.70
C THR A 249 16.37 -46.50 5.99
N TYR A 250 15.84 -45.30 6.21
CA TYR A 250 15.95 -44.57 7.46
C TYR A 250 14.62 -43.89 7.81
N TRP A 251 14.38 -43.70 9.10
CA TRP A 251 13.23 -42.95 9.59
C TRP A 251 13.51 -41.44 9.59
N GLY A 252 12.56 -40.68 9.06
CA GLY A 252 12.56 -39.22 9.15
C GLY A 252 12.23 -38.73 10.56
N ASN A 253 12.22 -37.42 10.71
CA ASN A 253 11.87 -36.78 11.97
C ASN A 253 10.39 -37.00 12.30
N TRP A 254 10.05 -36.93 13.58
CA TRP A 254 8.67 -36.91 14.03
C TRP A 254 8.04 -35.56 13.68
N GLU A 255 6.88 -35.61 13.04
CA GLU A 255 6.11 -34.45 12.61
C GLU A 255 4.70 -34.54 13.20
N LYS A 256 4.16 -33.41 13.67
CA LYS A 256 2.77 -33.34 14.10
C LYS A 256 1.92 -33.10 12.86
N PRO A 257 0.95 -33.97 12.51
CA PRO A 257 0.08 -33.71 11.38
C PRO A 257 -0.68 -32.40 11.65
N TYR A 258 -0.51 -31.41 10.78
CA TYR A 258 -1.38 -30.24 10.76
C TYR A 258 -2.82 -30.74 10.62
N SER A 259 -3.71 -30.31 11.52
CA SER A 259 -5.14 -30.57 11.37
C SER A 259 -5.70 -29.71 10.24
N SER A 260 -5.41 -30.07 9.00
CA SER A 260 -6.40 -29.90 7.95
C SER A 260 -7.49 -30.92 8.22
N ALA A 261 -8.73 -30.45 8.27
CA ALA A 261 -9.92 -31.23 8.56
C ALA A 261 -9.85 -32.62 7.90
N ALA A 262 -10.06 -33.67 8.69
CA ALA A 262 -10.23 -35.01 8.17
C ALA A 262 -11.29 -34.99 7.05
N PRO A 263 -11.05 -35.61 5.89
CA PRO A 263 -12.12 -35.86 4.95
C PRO A 263 -13.05 -36.86 5.62
N VAL A 264 -14.22 -36.39 6.02
CA VAL A 264 -15.32 -37.28 6.40
C VAL A 264 -15.74 -37.99 5.12
N GLU A 265 -15.24 -39.23 4.95
CA GLU A 265 -15.91 -40.22 4.11
C GLU A 265 -17.31 -40.44 4.69
N SER A 266 -18.29 -39.71 4.17
CA SER A 266 -19.69 -40.06 4.29
C SER A 266 -20.18 -40.48 2.91
N ASP A 267 -20.29 -41.79 2.73
CA ASP A 267 -21.08 -42.39 1.66
C ASP A 267 -22.55 -42.00 1.89
N GLY A 268 -22.94 -40.85 1.35
CA GLY A 268 -24.28 -40.29 1.42
C GLY A 268 -24.99 -40.40 0.07
N CYS A 269 -26.10 -41.14 0.05
CA CYS A 269 -26.97 -41.39 -1.10
C CYS A 269 -27.65 -40.13 -1.68
N ILE A 270 -26.93 -39.26 -2.39
CA ILE A 270 -27.47 -38.05 -3.05
C ILE A 270 -27.26 -38.06 -4.59
N SER A 271 -26.80 -39.17 -5.17
CA SER A 271 -26.35 -39.23 -6.57
C SER A 271 -27.46 -39.23 -7.65
N SER A 272 -28.74 -39.01 -7.33
CA SER A 272 -29.82 -39.05 -8.32
C SER A 272 -30.66 -37.78 -8.47
N LEU A 273 -30.48 -36.74 -7.63
CA LEU A 273 -31.17 -35.45 -7.77
C LEU A 273 -30.26 -34.28 -8.18
N SER A 274 -28.96 -34.34 -7.85
CA SER A 274 -28.01 -33.25 -8.15
C SER A 274 -27.59 -33.20 -9.63
N SER A 275 -27.52 -34.36 -10.29
CA SER A 275 -27.12 -34.46 -11.70
C SER A 275 -28.13 -33.84 -12.66
N LEU A 276 -29.43 -33.94 -12.36
CA LEU A 276 -30.49 -33.33 -13.15
C LEU A 276 -30.49 -31.80 -13.00
N LEU A 277 -30.30 -31.29 -11.78
CA LEU A 277 -30.20 -29.86 -11.51
C LEU A 277 -28.96 -29.26 -12.16
N LEU A 278 -27.80 -29.92 -12.08
CA LEU A 278 -26.58 -29.49 -12.75
C LEU A 278 -26.72 -29.47 -14.28
N LEU A 279 -27.44 -30.43 -14.87
CA LEU A 279 -27.71 -30.43 -16.31
C LEU A 279 -28.61 -29.25 -16.71
N ILE A 280 -29.65 -28.97 -15.92
CA ILE A 280 -30.58 -27.86 -16.17
C ILE A 280 -29.84 -26.52 -16.03
N PHE A 281 -29.06 -26.34 -14.96
CA PHE A 281 -28.23 -25.14 -14.77
C PHE A 281 -27.17 -25.01 -15.86
N GLY A 282 -26.55 -26.11 -16.30
CA GLY A 282 -25.58 -26.11 -17.39
C GLY A 282 -26.19 -25.68 -18.73
N ILE A 283 -27.39 -26.17 -19.07
CA ILE A 283 -28.11 -25.78 -20.29
C ILE A 283 -28.60 -24.33 -20.18
N ALA A 284 -29.11 -23.91 -19.02
CA ALA A 284 -29.53 -22.53 -18.79
C ALA A 284 -28.36 -21.55 -18.91
N ALA A 285 -27.20 -21.88 -18.33
CA ALA A 285 -25.98 -21.10 -18.49
C ALA A 285 -25.55 -21.03 -19.97
N LEU A 286 -25.58 -22.15 -20.70
CA LEU A 286 -25.18 -22.17 -22.12
C LEU A 286 -26.12 -21.35 -23.01
N LEU A 287 -27.43 -21.36 -22.74
CA LEU A 287 -28.41 -20.50 -23.42
C LEU A 287 -28.26 -19.03 -23.04
N PHE A 288 -27.90 -18.73 -21.79
CA PHE A 288 -27.61 -17.38 -21.33
C PHE A 288 -26.35 -16.79 -21.99
N PHE A 289 -25.31 -17.61 -22.22
CA PHE A 289 -24.06 -17.17 -22.87
C PHE A 289 -24.11 -17.16 -24.40
N LEU A 290 -25.08 -17.84 -25.02
CA LEU A 290 -25.26 -17.89 -26.49
C LEU A 290 -25.36 -16.52 -27.20
N PRO A 291 -26.11 -15.52 -26.69
CA PRO A 291 -26.16 -14.20 -27.32
C PRO A 291 -24.85 -13.40 -27.20
N TYR A 292 -24.02 -13.69 -26.19
CA TYR A 292 -22.72 -13.03 -26.00
C TYR A 292 -21.64 -13.55 -26.96
N LEU A 293 -21.82 -14.74 -27.55
CA LEU A 293 -20.94 -15.24 -28.62
C LEU A 293 -20.96 -14.33 -29.87
N ALA A 294 -22.04 -13.58 -30.10
CA ALA A 294 -22.12 -12.63 -31.21
C ALA A 294 -21.13 -11.46 -31.08
N VAL A 295 -20.66 -11.13 -29.86
CA VAL A 295 -19.64 -10.10 -29.62
C VAL A 295 -18.28 -10.49 -30.22
N PHE A 296 -18.04 -11.79 -30.42
CA PHE A 296 -16.81 -12.28 -31.04
C PHE A 296 -16.87 -12.31 -32.58
N LEU A 297 -18.06 -12.22 -33.19
CA LEU A 297 -18.20 -12.13 -34.66
C LEU A 297 -17.46 -10.94 -35.29
N PRO A 298 -17.49 -9.71 -34.75
CA PRO A 298 -16.69 -8.62 -35.30
C PRO A 298 -15.18 -8.85 -35.14
N ILE A 299 -14.74 -9.48 -34.05
CA ILE A 299 -13.32 -9.81 -33.83
C ILE A 299 -12.85 -10.85 -34.84
N ILE A 300 -13.64 -11.90 -35.07
CA ILE A 300 -13.37 -12.92 -36.10
C ILE A 300 -13.41 -12.27 -37.50
N GLY A 301 -14.31 -11.32 -37.73
CA GLY A 301 -14.37 -10.53 -38.96
C GLY A 301 -13.13 -9.69 -39.21
N ILE A 302 -12.61 -9.00 -38.18
CA ILE A 302 -11.39 -8.19 -38.26
C ILE A 302 -10.16 -9.09 -38.51
N LEU A 303 -10.05 -10.21 -37.81
CA LEU A 303 -8.98 -11.18 -38.02
C LEU A 303 -9.05 -11.82 -39.41
N GLY A 304 -10.26 -12.13 -39.88
CA GLY A 304 -10.51 -12.62 -41.24
C GLY A 304 -10.17 -11.59 -42.31
N LEU A 305 -10.47 -10.30 -42.07
CA LEU A 305 -10.09 -9.19 -42.93
C LEU A 305 -8.57 -9.03 -42.98
N PHE A 306 -7.87 -9.10 -41.85
CA PHE A 306 -6.41 -9.06 -41.79
C PHE A 306 -5.77 -10.24 -42.54
N TYR A 307 -6.35 -11.43 -42.40
CA TYR A 307 -5.92 -12.61 -43.15
C TYR A 307 -6.14 -12.45 -44.66
N LEU A 308 -7.30 -11.94 -45.09
CA LEU A 308 -7.60 -11.62 -46.49
C LEU A 308 -6.69 -10.53 -47.06
N LEU A 309 -6.39 -9.49 -46.28
CA LEU A 309 -5.43 -8.46 -46.65
C LEU A 309 -4.01 -9.03 -46.79
N SER A 310 -3.64 -10.02 -45.97
CA SER A 310 -2.33 -10.70 -46.08
C SER A 310 -2.15 -11.54 -47.34
N LEU A 311 -3.26 -11.93 -48.00
CA LEU A 311 -3.26 -12.68 -49.26
C LEU A 311 -3.08 -11.75 -50.48
N LEU A 312 -3.17 -10.43 -50.30
CA LEU A 312 -2.98 -9.48 -51.40
C LEU A 312 -1.49 -9.21 -51.66
N PRO A 313 -1.08 -9.08 -52.93
CA PRO A 313 0.29 -8.68 -53.29
C PRO A 313 0.69 -7.38 -52.61
N ARG A 314 1.90 -7.31 -52.04
CA ARG A 314 2.43 -6.11 -51.34
C ARG A 314 2.32 -4.81 -52.15
N LYS A 315 2.35 -4.88 -53.49
CA LYS A 315 2.15 -3.72 -54.37
C LYS A 315 0.74 -3.12 -54.27
N ILE A 316 -0.28 -3.95 -54.07
CA ILE A 316 -1.69 -3.53 -53.95
C ILE A 316 -1.96 -2.99 -52.54
N LEU A 317 -1.40 -3.62 -51.50
CA LEU A 317 -1.47 -3.12 -50.12
C LEU A 317 -0.82 -1.74 -49.98
N ASN A 318 0.36 -1.53 -50.57
CA ASN A 318 1.02 -0.22 -50.55
C ASN A 318 0.21 0.83 -51.31
N TRP A 319 -0.41 0.46 -52.45
CA TRP A 319 -1.28 1.36 -53.21
C TRP A 319 -2.55 1.75 -52.43
N LEU A 320 -3.21 0.78 -51.78
CA LEU A 320 -4.38 1.03 -50.91
C LEU A 320 -4.00 1.88 -49.69
N GLY A 321 -2.86 1.59 -49.06
CA GLY A 321 -2.33 2.38 -47.95
C GLY A 321 -2.04 3.82 -48.35
N SER A 322 -1.44 4.05 -49.52
CA SER A 322 -1.23 5.39 -50.07
C SER A 322 -2.55 6.11 -50.40
N LEU A 323 -3.58 5.38 -50.81
CA LEU A 323 -4.90 5.96 -51.12
C LEU A 323 -5.64 6.38 -49.84
N ILE A 324 -5.60 5.54 -48.79
CA ILE A 324 -6.16 5.86 -47.47
C ILE A 324 -5.40 7.03 -46.84
N LEU A 325 -4.06 7.01 -46.87
CA LEU A 325 -3.25 8.11 -46.38
C LEU A 325 -3.52 9.40 -47.15
N GLY A 326 -3.70 9.31 -48.48
CA GLY A 326 -4.09 10.44 -49.31
C GLY A 326 -5.46 11.01 -48.94
N LEU A 327 -6.46 10.16 -48.68
CA LEU A 327 -7.79 10.59 -48.24
C LEU A 327 -7.77 11.23 -46.85
N LEU A 328 -6.98 10.67 -45.91
CA LEU A 328 -6.78 11.26 -44.59
C LEU A 328 -6.08 12.61 -44.67
N LEU A 329 -5.09 12.73 -45.55
CA LEU A 329 -4.35 13.98 -45.76
C LEU A 329 -5.23 15.05 -46.43
N ILE A 330 -6.11 14.67 -47.36
CA ILE A 330 -7.13 15.56 -47.91
C ILE A 330 -8.13 16.00 -46.84
N GLY A 331 -8.59 15.09 -45.97
CA GLY A 331 -9.47 15.41 -44.85
C GLY A 331 -8.82 16.36 -43.84
N PHE A 332 -7.54 16.13 -43.53
CA PHE A 332 -6.73 17.00 -42.67
C PHE A 332 -6.54 18.39 -43.29
N LEU A 333 -6.23 18.47 -44.59
CA LEU A 333 -6.10 19.74 -45.29
C LEU A 333 -7.42 20.51 -45.36
N PHE A 334 -8.56 19.81 -45.51
CA PHE A 334 -9.88 20.43 -45.44
C PHE A 334 -10.18 20.98 -44.03
N PHE A 335 -9.82 20.24 -42.99
CA PHE A 335 -9.94 20.68 -41.59
C PHE A 335 -9.07 21.92 -41.31
N VAL A 336 -7.80 21.91 -41.74
CA VAL A 336 -6.89 23.05 -41.60
C VAL A 336 -7.38 24.26 -42.40
N PHE A 337 -7.90 24.06 -43.62
CA PHE A 337 -8.48 25.14 -44.42
C PHE A 337 -9.69 25.78 -43.75
N GLN A 338 -10.57 24.99 -43.13
CA GLN A 338 -11.70 25.51 -42.36
C GLN A 338 -11.24 26.30 -41.13
N HIS A 339 -10.21 25.82 -40.44
CA HIS A 339 -9.65 26.50 -39.28
C HIS A 339 -8.97 27.82 -39.66
N LEU A 340 -8.20 27.84 -40.76
CA LEU A 340 -7.52 29.02 -41.30
C LEU A 340 -8.50 30.05 -41.89
N SER A 341 -9.61 29.60 -42.48
CA SER A 341 -10.63 30.49 -43.04
C SER A 341 -11.47 31.18 -41.96
N ASN A 342 -11.59 30.58 -40.77
CA ASN A 342 -12.29 31.17 -39.62
C ASN A 342 -11.39 32.11 -38.79
N SER A 343 -10.08 32.05 -38.95
CA SER A 343 -9.13 32.98 -38.34
C SER A 343 -8.90 34.22 -39.22
N LYS A 344 -9.92 35.08 -39.32
CA LYS A 344 -9.73 36.50 -39.64
C LYS A 344 -10.33 37.35 -38.53
N GLU A 345 -9.61 37.41 -37.41
CA GLU A 345 -9.72 38.53 -36.49
C GLU A 345 -8.32 38.99 -36.06
N ASN A 346 -8.20 40.30 -35.89
CA ASN A 346 -7.00 41.08 -36.10
C ASN A 346 -5.99 40.98 -34.95
N VAL A 347 -4.76 40.56 -35.22
CA VAL A 347 -3.61 40.93 -34.38
C VAL A 347 -2.42 41.28 -35.26
N ARG A 348 -2.09 42.57 -35.30
CA ARG A 348 -0.80 43.09 -35.76
C ARG A 348 0.12 43.14 -34.54
N VAL A 349 1.19 42.36 -34.48
CA VAL A 349 2.41 42.72 -33.74
C VAL A 349 3.63 42.15 -34.46
N ASN A 350 4.65 42.99 -34.52
CA ASN A 350 5.89 42.84 -35.27
C ASN A 350 6.76 41.68 -34.80
N GLU A 351 7.36 41.06 -35.80
CA GLU A 351 8.52 40.17 -35.79
C GLU A 351 9.76 40.93 -35.28
N ASN A 352 10.51 40.30 -34.37
CA ASN A 352 11.97 40.39 -34.29
C ASN A 352 12.46 39.19 -33.49
N GLU A 353 12.85 38.19 -34.25
CA GLU A 353 13.61 37.01 -33.86
C GLU A 353 15.06 37.42 -33.59
N ASN A 354 15.66 36.94 -32.50
CA ASN A 354 17.10 36.72 -32.44
C ASN A 354 17.39 35.56 -31.48
N VAL A 355 17.71 34.44 -32.12
CA VAL A 355 18.30 33.22 -31.59
C VAL A 355 19.71 33.53 -31.04
N ASN A 356 20.06 32.99 -29.87
CA ASN A 356 21.40 32.45 -29.63
C ASN A 356 21.42 31.43 -28.49
N HIS A 357 22.23 30.41 -28.74
CA HIS A 357 22.36 29.11 -28.08
C HIS A 357 23.52 29.13 -27.04
N PRO A 358 23.83 28.02 -26.36
CA PRO A 358 23.90 27.89 -24.89
C PRO A 358 25.33 28.02 -24.33
N ILE A 359 25.45 28.15 -23.00
CA ILE A 359 26.68 27.85 -22.27
C ILE A 359 26.32 27.04 -21.02
N ASP A 360 26.84 25.81 -21.00
CA ASP A 360 26.98 24.94 -19.82
C ASP A 360 27.78 25.63 -18.73
N GLU A 361 27.34 25.55 -17.47
CA GLU A 361 28.29 25.44 -16.36
C GLU A 361 27.67 24.70 -15.18
N SER A 362 28.26 23.53 -14.92
CA SER A 362 28.15 22.74 -13.71
C SER A 362 28.62 23.54 -12.49
N THR A 363 27.94 23.40 -11.36
CA THR A 363 28.59 23.10 -10.06
C THR A 363 27.55 22.74 -9.01
N ASP A 364 27.66 21.50 -8.55
CA ASP A 364 27.64 21.01 -7.17
C ASP A 364 27.60 22.09 -6.06
N ASN A 365 26.66 21.95 -5.12
CA ASN A 365 26.93 21.65 -3.70
C ASN A 365 25.75 22.02 -2.77
N THR A 366 25.28 20.97 -2.06
CA THR A 366 24.79 20.89 -0.67
C THR A 366 23.82 21.92 -0.05
N PRO A 367 22.84 21.46 0.78
CA PRO A 367 21.82 22.29 1.38
C PRO A 367 22.32 22.99 2.65
N ILE A 368 22.02 24.28 2.78
CA ILE A 368 22.17 25.04 4.02
C ILE A 368 20.80 25.07 4.69
N GLU A 369 20.69 24.36 5.82
CA GLU A 369 19.74 24.67 6.88
C GLU A 369 19.99 26.09 7.36
N ASP A 370 18.93 26.90 7.50
CA ASP A 370 18.94 27.88 8.58
C ASP A 370 17.55 28.10 9.15
N SER A 371 17.57 28.00 10.47
CA SER A 371 16.55 28.17 11.48
C SER A 371 15.91 29.56 11.49
N ALA A 372 14.73 29.59 12.11
CA ALA A 372 13.95 30.77 12.43
C ALA A 372 14.76 31.90 13.06
N ASP A 373 14.46 33.15 12.66
CA ASP A 373 14.35 34.22 13.65
C ASP A 373 13.28 35.24 13.25
N ASN A 374 12.46 35.58 14.24
CA ASN A 374 11.39 36.55 14.18
C ASN A 374 11.97 37.92 14.56
N SER A 375 11.87 38.91 13.66
CA SER A 375 11.79 40.30 14.11
C SER A 375 11.01 41.16 13.12
N ASN A 376 9.92 41.70 13.67
CA ASN A 376 9.10 42.80 13.19
C ASN A 376 9.84 43.83 12.32
N GLU A 377 9.28 44.14 11.16
CA GLU A 377 9.40 45.49 10.58
C GLU A 377 8.13 45.82 9.79
N GLU A 378 7.23 46.58 10.43
CA GLU A 378 6.16 47.31 9.77
C GLU A 378 6.66 48.70 9.30
N GLN A 379 6.30 49.01 8.05
CA GLN A 379 6.01 50.31 7.45
C GLN A 379 7.08 51.43 7.44
N ASN A 380 7.49 51.83 6.22
CA ASN A 380 7.08 53.12 5.65
C ASN A 380 7.38 53.25 4.15
N GLU A 381 6.40 53.77 3.42
CA GLU A 381 6.45 54.20 2.02
C GLU A 381 7.34 55.46 1.84
N ASN A 382 8.14 55.53 0.78
CA ASN A 382 7.85 56.37 -0.40
C ASN A 382 9.06 56.60 -1.33
N SER A 383 8.73 56.53 -2.63
CA SER A 383 9.33 57.22 -3.78
C SER A 383 10.83 57.03 -4.08
N ASN A 384 11.12 56.36 -5.20
CA ASN A 384 11.64 57.07 -6.38
C ASN A 384 11.54 56.19 -7.63
N GLU A 385 10.71 56.64 -8.57
CA GLU A 385 10.84 56.28 -9.97
C GLU A 385 12.24 56.68 -10.44
N ASN A 386 13.05 55.70 -10.80
CA ASN A 386 14.05 55.88 -11.84
C ASN A 386 14.11 54.61 -12.67
N SER A 387 13.54 54.76 -13.86
CA SER A 387 13.68 53.86 -15.00
C SER A 387 15.16 53.53 -15.21
N SER A 388 15.52 52.30 -14.85
CA SER A 388 16.69 51.61 -15.37
C SER A 388 16.20 50.27 -15.88
N ASN A 389 16.35 50.08 -17.19
CA ASN A 389 15.99 48.88 -17.92
C ASN A 389 16.99 47.77 -17.59
N ASN A 390 17.07 47.38 -16.32
CA ASN A 390 17.64 46.10 -15.94
C ASN A 390 16.52 45.09 -16.12
N GLN A 391 16.65 44.18 -17.09
CA GLN A 391 15.92 42.92 -17.03
C GLN A 391 16.32 42.28 -15.70
N ILE A 392 15.48 42.47 -14.66
CA ILE A 392 15.62 41.78 -13.40
C ILE A 392 15.42 40.32 -13.77
N GLN A 393 16.52 39.58 -13.86
CA GLN A 393 16.48 38.14 -14.00
C GLN A 393 15.77 37.62 -12.74
N ASP A 394 14.59 37.07 -12.94
CA ASP A 394 13.77 36.56 -11.84
C ASP A 394 14.51 35.41 -11.17
N GLU A 395 14.66 35.50 -9.85
CA GLU A 395 15.35 34.47 -9.08
C GLU A 395 14.45 33.23 -8.99
N LEU A 396 15.01 32.06 -9.28
CA LEU A 396 14.27 30.80 -9.22
C LEU A 396 14.43 30.16 -7.84
N ILE A 397 13.32 29.75 -7.24
CA ILE A 397 13.28 28.88 -6.06
C ILE A 397 13.30 27.45 -6.59
N LYS A 398 14.34 26.70 -6.26
CA LYS A 398 14.57 25.34 -6.78
C LYS A 398 14.46 24.31 -5.66
N HIS A 399 13.88 23.17 -5.97
CA HIS A 399 13.75 22.02 -5.07
C HIS A 399 14.14 20.75 -5.82
N ASN A 400 14.81 19.83 -5.13
CA ASN A 400 15.11 18.51 -5.66
C ASN A 400 14.46 17.47 -4.75
N LEU A 401 13.62 16.60 -5.33
CA LEU A 401 12.90 15.55 -4.61
C LEU A 401 13.11 14.20 -5.28
N ASN A 402 13.16 13.15 -4.46
CA ASN A 402 13.13 11.76 -4.88
C ASN A 402 11.98 11.07 -4.16
N TRP A 403 11.17 10.29 -4.88
CA TRP A 403 10.02 9.58 -4.32
C TRP A 403 9.77 8.27 -5.06
N THR A 404 8.84 7.47 -4.56
CA THR A 404 8.41 6.21 -5.19
C THR A 404 6.90 6.22 -5.37
N ASP A 405 6.41 5.71 -6.50
CA ASP A 405 4.97 5.45 -6.65
C ASP A 405 4.52 4.17 -5.93
N TYR A 406 3.24 3.84 -6.04
CA TYR A 406 2.63 2.67 -5.39
C TYR A 406 3.07 1.31 -5.94
N SER A 407 3.74 1.31 -7.10
CA SER A 407 4.34 0.12 -7.70
C SER A 407 5.83 0.00 -7.34
N GLY A 408 6.37 0.93 -6.57
CA GLY A 408 7.77 0.98 -6.17
C GLY A 408 8.69 1.54 -7.26
N ASN A 409 8.16 2.20 -8.29
CA ASN A 409 9.00 2.85 -9.30
C ASN A 409 9.59 4.13 -8.70
N PRO A 410 10.92 4.32 -8.76
CA PRO A 410 11.55 5.54 -8.28
C PRO A 410 11.44 6.67 -9.31
N TYR A 411 11.14 7.87 -8.82
CA TYR A 411 11.19 9.12 -9.58
C TYR A 411 12.06 10.12 -8.82
N GLY A 412 12.63 11.05 -9.56
CA GLY A 412 13.39 12.14 -8.96
C GLY A 412 13.69 13.23 -9.96
N GLY A 413 13.85 14.45 -9.46
CA GLY A 413 14.23 15.58 -10.30
C GLY A 413 14.16 16.93 -9.61
N GLU A 414 14.80 17.91 -10.23
CA GLU A 414 14.72 19.30 -9.84
C GLU A 414 13.49 19.95 -10.49
N PHE A 415 12.72 20.70 -9.69
CA PHE A 415 11.71 21.62 -10.18
C PHE A 415 11.93 23.00 -9.59
N TRP A 416 11.24 23.99 -10.16
CA TRP A 416 11.38 25.37 -9.73
C TRP A 416 10.08 26.16 -9.83
N THR A 417 9.99 27.19 -9.01
CA THR A 417 9.03 28.29 -9.13
C THR A 417 9.79 29.61 -9.18
N SER A 418 9.24 30.65 -9.79
CA SER A 418 9.92 31.96 -9.75
C SER A 418 9.62 32.68 -8.43
N ARG A 419 10.61 33.34 -7.85
CA ARG A 419 10.46 34.13 -6.62
C ARG A 419 9.48 35.28 -6.80
N ASN A 420 9.42 35.91 -7.96
CA ASN A 420 8.42 36.95 -8.23
C ASN A 420 6.99 36.37 -8.21
N LYS A 421 6.76 35.23 -8.87
CA LYS A 421 5.45 34.54 -8.85
C LYS A 421 5.05 34.09 -7.44
N PHE A 422 5.99 33.61 -6.63
CA PHE A 422 5.74 33.32 -5.21
C PHE A 422 5.25 34.56 -4.46
N LYS A 423 5.96 35.69 -4.58
CA LYS A 423 5.57 36.97 -3.95
C LYS A 423 4.21 37.47 -4.46
N GLN A 424 3.94 37.35 -5.76
CA GLN A 424 2.68 37.74 -6.38
C GLN A 424 1.52 36.89 -5.86
N SER A 425 1.70 35.57 -5.75
CA SER A 425 0.66 34.67 -5.25
C SER A 425 0.34 34.94 -3.78
N LYS A 426 1.37 35.09 -2.93
CA LYS A 426 1.20 35.48 -1.53
C LYS A 426 0.51 36.84 -1.38
N SER A 427 0.93 37.84 -2.17
CA SER A 427 0.31 39.16 -2.18
C SER A 427 -1.15 39.12 -2.63
N TYR A 428 -1.46 38.33 -3.67
CA TYR A 428 -2.83 38.13 -4.14
C TYR A 428 -3.70 37.55 -3.02
N LYS A 429 -3.28 36.44 -2.41
CA LYS A 429 -3.97 35.81 -1.27
C LYS A 429 -4.21 36.80 -0.13
N SER A 430 -3.15 37.48 0.33
CA SER A 430 -3.23 38.46 1.41
C SER A 430 -4.18 39.63 1.11
N ASN A 431 -4.32 40.04 -0.14
CA ASN A 431 -5.18 41.16 -0.57
C ASN A 431 -6.63 40.76 -0.92
N LEU A 432 -6.99 39.46 -0.89
CA LEU A 432 -8.37 39.02 -1.13
C LEU A 432 -9.30 39.53 -0.03
N ASN A 433 -10.26 40.39 -0.39
CA ASN A 433 -11.27 40.85 0.56
C ASN A 433 -12.43 39.84 0.63
N LEU A 434 -12.19 38.71 1.30
CA LEU A 434 -13.15 37.64 1.53
C LEU A 434 -13.23 37.33 3.02
N GLU A 435 -14.46 37.15 3.51
CA GLU A 435 -14.73 36.59 4.83
C GLU A 435 -15.37 35.22 4.60
N ILE A 436 -14.79 34.17 5.20
CA ILE A 436 -15.20 32.78 4.94
C ILE A 436 -16.14 32.35 6.05
N TYR A 437 -17.44 32.34 5.78
CA TYR A 437 -18.46 31.91 6.75
C TYR A 437 -19.24 30.70 6.30
N THR A 438 -19.28 30.45 4.99
CA THR A 438 -20.04 29.37 4.40
C THR A 438 -19.14 28.46 3.55
N PRO A 439 -19.55 27.20 3.35
CA PRO A 439 -18.94 26.30 2.38
C PRO A 439 -18.73 26.95 1.00
N GLY A 440 -19.70 27.74 0.53
CA GLY A 440 -19.59 28.42 -0.77
C GLY A 440 -18.55 29.54 -0.81
N ASP A 441 -18.30 30.23 0.31
CA ASP A 441 -17.23 31.23 0.39
C ASP A 441 -15.86 30.57 0.31
N TYR A 442 -15.70 29.41 0.97
CA TYR A 442 -14.51 28.58 0.87
C TYR A 442 -14.28 28.11 -0.57
N ASP A 443 -15.32 27.59 -1.24
CA ASP A 443 -15.24 27.13 -2.63
C ASP A 443 -14.80 28.26 -3.57
N TYR A 444 -15.33 29.46 -3.36
CA TYR A 444 -14.94 30.64 -4.12
C TYR A 444 -13.49 31.07 -3.82
N MET A 445 -13.05 30.98 -2.57
CA MET A 445 -11.66 31.25 -2.18
C MET A 445 -10.69 30.30 -2.88
N VAL A 446 -10.92 28.97 -2.82
CA VAL A 446 -10.04 28.00 -3.48
C VAL A 446 -10.08 28.14 -5.01
N TYR A 447 -11.25 28.50 -5.58
CA TYR A 447 -11.36 28.84 -7.00
C TYR A 447 -10.44 30.01 -7.39
N LEU A 448 -10.46 31.10 -6.63
CA LEU A 448 -9.65 32.29 -6.92
C LEU A 448 -8.14 32.00 -6.80
N LEU A 449 -7.72 31.27 -5.76
CA LEU A 449 -6.32 30.89 -5.59
C LEU A 449 -5.82 30.04 -6.76
N LYS A 450 -6.61 29.03 -7.17
CA LYS A 450 -6.31 28.20 -8.34
C LYS A 450 -6.25 29.01 -9.62
N GLU A 451 -7.23 29.89 -9.86
CA GLU A 451 -7.27 30.69 -11.09
C GLU A 451 -6.08 31.66 -11.21
N ASN A 452 -5.63 32.22 -10.09
CA ASN A 452 -4.44 33.06 -10.04
C ASN A 452 -3.16 32.28 -10.39
N ASP A 453 -3.07 31.02 -9.95
CA ASP A 453 -1.83 30.26 -9.95
C ASP A 453 -1.65 29.28 -11.11
N LYS A 454 -2.75 28.86 -11.77
CA LYS A 454 -2.75 27.76 -12.76
C LYS A 454 -1.68 27.84 -13.86
N ASN A 455 -1.22 29.04 -14.23
CA ASN A 455 -0.22 29.26 -15.29
C ASN A 455 1.16 29.66 -14.76
N ASN A 456 1.42 29.57 -13.46
CA ASN A 456 2.62 30.11 -12.82
C ASN A 456 3.54 29.01 -12.22
N MET A 457 3.36 27.75 -12.61
CA MET A 457 4.10 26.58 -12.11
C MET A 457 4.90 25.84 -13.21
N ASN A 458 5.45 26.59 -14.18
CA ASN A 458 6.11 26.00 -15.37
C ASN A 458 7.23 25.01 -15.05
N GLY A 459 8.06 25.26 -14.03
CA GLY A 459 9.12 24.33 -13.63
C GLY A 459 8.59 23.01 -13.08
N VAL A 460 7.42 23.02 -12.45
CA VAL A 460 6.74 21.81 -11.96
C VAL A 460 6.14 21.03 -13.14
N TYR A 461 5.45 21.71 -14.06
CA TYR A 461 4.92 21.07 -15.26
C TYR A 461 6.03 20.48 -16.13
N GLN A 462 7.16 21.19 -16.28
CA GLN A 462 8.31 20.69 -17.00
C GLN A 462 8.86 19.39 -16.40
N LEU A 463 8.98 19.31 -15.06
CA LEU A 463 9.40 18.08 -14.38
C LEU A 463 8.43 16.92 -14.67
N PHE A 464 7.12 17.14 -14.50
CA PHE A 464 6.14 16.09 -14.74
C PHE A 464 6.08 15.65 -16.20
N ASP A 465 6.15 16.57 -17.15
CA ASP A 465 6.22 16.27 -18.60
C ASP A 465 7.44 15.40 -18.94
N GLU A 466 8.59 15.73 -18.35
CA GLU A 466 9.82 14.98 -18.53
C GLU A 466 9.69 13.56 -17.99
N LEU A 467 9.25 13.41 -16.74
CA LEU A 467 9.08 12.11 -16.10
C LEU A 467 8.05 11.25 -16.81
N GLY A 468 6.91 11.84 -17.21
CA GLY A 468 5.85 11.15 -17.94
C GLY A 468 6.33 10.60 -19.28
N ARG A 469 7.08 11.42 -20.04
CA ARG A 469 7.63 11.01 -21.35
C ARG A 469 8.78 10.01 -21.21
N GLN A 470 9.70 10.21 -20.28
CA GLN A 470 10.87 9.33 -20.09
C GLN A 470 10.45 7.92 -19.66
N ASN A 471 9.45 7.82 -18.78
CA ASN A 471 8.96 6.54 -18.27
C ASN A 471 7.79 5.98 -19.09
N ASN A 472 7.35 6.68 -20.13
CA ASN A 472 6.23 6.30 -20.99
C ASN A 472 4.96 5.96 -20.17
N LEU A 473 4.63 6.83 -19.21
CA LEU A 473 3.54 6.61 -18.26
C LEU A 473 2.18 6.73 -18.97
N ASN A 474 1.30 5.77 -18.70
CA ASN A 474 -0.11 5.91 -19.10
C ASN A 474 -0.85 6.88 -18.17
N ARG A 475 -2.11 7.22 -18.50
CA ARG A 475 -2.91 8.20 -17.74
C ARG A 475 -3.11 7.83 -16.26
N VAL A 476 -3.20 6.56 -15.91
CA VAL A 476 -3.30 6.15 -14.49
C VAL A 476 -1.94 6.32 -13.81
N GLN A 477 -0.89 5.78 -14.41
CA GLN A 477 0.48 5.84 -13.86
C GLN A 477 0.98 7.29 -13.72
N PHE A 478 0.61 8.17 -14.65
CA PHE A 478 0.97 9.58 -14.60
C PHE A 478 0.28 10.30 -13.43
N ALA A 479 -1.00 10.02 -13.18
CA ALA A 479 -1.70 10.51 -11.99
C ALA A 479 -1.09 9.95 -10.70
N GLU A 480 -0.75 8.66 -10.66
CA GLU A 480 -0.08 8.02 -9.51
C GLU A 480 1.28 8.66 -9.23
N MET A 481 2.07 8.96 -10.27
CA MET A 481 3.34 9.67 -10.14
C MET A 481 3.16 11.07 -9.53
N ILE A 482 2.16 11.84 -9.98
CA ILE A 482 1.88 13.19 -9.47
C ILE A 482 1.37 13.16 -8.03
N VAL A 483 0.42 12.27 -7.70
CA VAL A 483 -0.14 12.24 -6.34
C VAL A 483 0.88 11.69 -5.34
N SER A 484 1.63 10.65 -5.71
CA SER A 484 2.73 10.14 -4.85
C SER A 484 3.85 11.17 -4.65
N PHE A 485 4.13 12.03 -5.65
CA PHE A 485 5.02 13.18 -5.48
C PHE A 485 4.54 14.09 -4.35
N VAL A 486 3.26 14.47 -4.35
CA VAL A 486 2.70 15.35 -3.30
C VAL A 486 2.67 14.66 -1.94
N GLN A 487 2.31 13.37 -1.90
CA GLN A 487 2.33 12.57 -0.67
C GLN A 487 3.74 12.45 -0.07
N SER A 488 4.80 12.49 -0.90
CA SER A 488 6.20 12.42 -0.44
C SER A 488 6.68 13.69 0.26
N ILE A 489 6.03 14.84 0.02
CA ILE A 489 6.33 16.09 0.71
C ILE A 489 5.86 15.94 2.17
N PRO A 490 6.63 16.38 3.20
CA PRO A 490 6.18 16.30 4.59
C PRO A 490 4.94 17.14 4.87
N TYR A 491 4.02 16.62 5.69
CA TYR A 491 2.82 17.33 6.10
C TYR A 491 3.16 18.55 6.97
N THR A 492 2.55 19.70 6.68
CA THR A 492 2.72 20.93 7.46
C THR A 492 1.37 21.58 7.61
N VAL A 493 0.86 21.69 8.85
CA VAL A 493 -0.41 22.37 9.10
C VAL A 493 -0.25 23.86 8.77
N ILE A 494 -1.18 24.40 8.00
CA ILE A 494 -1.20 25.82 7.62
C ILE A 494 -2.26 26.52 8.45
N LEU A 495 -1.89 27.57 9.17
CA LEU A 495 -2.79 28.22 10.11
C LEU A 495 -2.91 29.73 9.88
N PRO A 496 -4.12 30.30 10.07
CA PRO A 496 -4.35 31.73 9.92
C PRO A 496 -3.59 32.58 10.93
N GLU A 497 -3.44 32.12 12.17
CA GLU A 497 -2.67 32.79 13.22
C GLU A 497 -1.28 32.15 13.42
N ALA A 498 -0.53 32.58 14.43
CA ALA A 498 0.76 31.97 14.76
C ALA A 498 0.60 30.49 15.17
N CYS A 499 1.68 29.70 15.06
CA CYS A 499 1.72 28.28 15.46
C CYS A 499 1.75 28.10 16.98
N ILE A 500 0.71 28.60 17.66
CA ILE A 500 0.57 28.61 19.12
C ILE A 500 -0.74 27.89 19.44
N PRO A 501 -0.73 26.72 20.12
CA PRO A 501 -1.92 25.92 20.40
C PRO A 501 -3.06 26.72 21.03
N GLU A 502 -2.75 27.68 21.90
CA GLU A 502 -3.72 28.48 22.65
C GLU A 502 -4.50 29.48 21.80
N LEU A 503 -4.10 29.71 20.54
CA LEU A 503 -4.80 30.60 19.61
C LEU A 503 -5.96 29.93 18.87
N TYR A 504 -6.05 28.60 18.93
CA TYR A 504 -7.03 27.82 18.21
C TYR A 504 -8.01 27.19 19.19
N ASP A 505 -9.26 27.02 18.77
CA ASP A 505 -10.24 26.23 19.51
C ASP A 505 -10.30 24.77 19.05
N ASP A 506 -9.79 24.48 17.85
CA ASP A 506 -9.79 23.16 17.23
C ASP A 506 -8.88 22.15 17.98
N ASP A 507 -9.47 21.02 18.37
CA ASP A 507 -8.77 19.99 19.15
C ASP A 507 -7.67 19.29 18.35
N PHE A 508 -7.84 19.13 17.03
CA PHE A 508 -6.81 18.54 16.18
C PHE A 508 -5.60 19.47 16.12
N VAL A 509 -5.78 20.77 15.87
CA VAL A 509 -4.69 21.75 15.81
C VAL A 509 -3.93 21.81 17.14
N LYS A 510 -4.65 21.86 18.27
CA LYS A 510 -4.03 21.82 19.60
C LYS A 510 -3.18 20.57 19.82
N GLN A 511 -3.74 19.40 19.52
CA GLN A 511 -3.06 18.12 19.72
C GLN A 511 -1.89 17.94 18.76
N TYR A 512 -2.02 18.40 17.52
CA TYR A 512 -0.97 18.34 16.52
C TYR A 512 0.21 19.23 16.93
N LEU A 513 -0.04 20.50 17.29
CA LEU A 513 1.01 21.44 17.71
C LEU A 513 1.69 21.04 19.04
N ALA A 514 1.05 20.20 19.85
CA ALA A 514 1.65 19.67 21.08
C ALA A 514 2.70 18.56 20.82
N GLN A 515 2.78 18.02 19.60
CA GLN A 515 3.75 16.99 19.22
C GLN A 515 5.12 17.62 18.94
N SER A 516 6.20 16.95 19.38
CA SER A 516 7.57 17.48 19.30
C SER A 516 8.13 17.60 17.88
N ASP A 517 7.58 16.84 16.93
CA ASP A 517 7.95 16.80 15.51
C ASP A 517 6.95 17.52 14.60
N SER A 518 5.96 18.21 15.18
CA SER A 518 4.93 18.91 14.42
C SER A 518 5.50 20.03 13.56
N LYS A 519 5.14 20.02 12.27
CA LYS A 519 5.49 21.09 11.32
C LYS A 519 4.30 22.00 11.13
N CYS A 520 4.50 23.31 11.31
CA CYS A 520 3.46 24.32 11.15
C CYS A 520 3.96 25.55 10.36
N ALA A 521 3.05 26.14 9.58
CA ALA A 521 3.21 27.45 8.96
C ALA A 521 2.07 28.37 9.41
N GLY A 522 2.37 29.30 10.32
CA GLY A 522 1.40 30.25 10.85
C GLY A 522 1.40 31.58 10.11
N ASN A 523 0.39 32.40 10.41
CA ASN A 523 0.14 33.71 9.78
C ASN A 523 -0.12 33.59 8.27
N GLU A 524 -0.70 32.48 7.85
CA GLU A 524 -1.08 32.23 6.46
C GLU A 524 -2.57 32.46 6.29
N LYS A 525 -2.94 33.56 5.62
CA LYS A 525 -4.34 33.96 5.46
C LYS A 525 -5.19 32.82 4.89
N PHE A 526 -6.38 32.65 5.48
CA PHE A 526 -7.32 31.54 5.25
C PHE A 526 -6.84 30.15 5.71
N GLY A 527 -5.65 30.04 6.32
CA GLY A 527 -5.10 28.74 6.72
C GLY A 527 -4.75 27.85 5.54
N ILE A 528 -4.33 28.42 4.40
CA ILE A 528 -4.00 27.65 3.19
C ILE A 528 -2.86 28.30 2.41
N ASN A 529 -2.03 27.49 1.75
CA ASN A 529 -1.10 27.97 0.73
C ASN A 529 -1.69 27.74 -0.67
N SER A 530 -1.54 28.73 -1.55
CA SER A 530 -1.89 28.57 -2.96
C SER A 530 -0.97 27.54 -3.67
N PRO A 531 -1.33 27.05 -4.87
CA PRO A 531 -0.48 26.09 -5.60
C PRO A 531 0.98 26.56 -5.80
N VAL A 532 1.20 27.83 -6.14
CA VAL A 532 2.55 28.39 -6.31
C VAL A 532 3.24 28.54 -4.97
N GLU A 533 2.54 28.97 -3.92
CA GLU A 533 3.11 29.07 -2.57
C GLU A 533 3.61 27.71 -2.09
N PHE A 534 2.78 26.67 -2.23
CA PHE A 534 3.11 25.31 -1.83
C PHE A 534 4.34 24.78 -2.57
N MET A 535 4.41 24.92 -3.89
CA MET A 535 5.57 24.47 -4.66
C MET A 535 6.83 25.31 -4.42
N SER A 536 6.68 26.52 -3.86
CA SER A 536 7.82 27.36 -3.51
C SER A 536 8.38 27.04 -2.13
N ASN A 537 7.54 26.67 -1.16
CA ASN A 537 7.96 26.50 0.25
C ASN A 537 7.87 25.05 0.77
N LEU A 538 7.21 24.15 0.04
CA LEU A 538 6.93 22.75 0.40
C LEU A 538 6.16 22.57 1.72
N LYS A 539 5.38 23.59 2.11
CA LYS A 539 4.52 23.58 3.30
C LYS A 539 3.06 23.46 2.88
N GLY A 540 2.44 22.33 3.16
CA GLY A 540 1.05 22.10 2.83
C GLY A 540 0.36 21.04 3.68
N ASP A 541 -0.86 21.37 4.05
CA ASP A 541 -1.86 20.52 4.70
C ASP A 541 -2.81 19.88 3.67
N CYS A 542 -3.88 19.24 4.14
CA CYS A 542 -4.85 18.55 3.28
C CYS A 542 -5.46 19.47 2.21
N ASP A 543 -5.85 20.69 2.60
CA ASP A 543 -6.42 21.70 1.70
C ASP A 543 -5.41 22.17 0.65
N THR A 544 -4.21 22.58 1.10
CA THR A 544 -3.13 23.06 0.24
C THR A 544 -2.74 22.01 -0.81
N ARG A 545 -2.52 20.77 -0.37
CA ARG A 545 -2.12 19.65 -1.23
C ARG A 545 -3.18 19.34 -2.27
N THR A 546 -4.44 19.29 -1.84
CA THR A 546 -5.56 18.96 -2.70
C THR A 546 -5.80 20.07 -3.73
N LEU A 547 -5.68 21.34 -3.34
CA LEU A 547 -5.78 22.48 -4.26
C LEU A 547 -4.69 22.47 -5.33
N PHE A 548 -3.45 22.16 -4.94
CA PHE A 548 -2.35 21.99 -5.89
C PHE A 548 -2.62 20.82 -6.85
N LEU A 549 -2.99 19.65 -6.33
CA LEU A 549 -3.30 18.47 -7.14
C LEU A 549 -4.43 18.74 -8.12
N TYR A 550 -5.52 19.37 -7.67
CA TYR A 550 -6.61 19.79 -8.53
C TYR A 550 -6.11 20.69 -9.66
N THR A 551 -5.26 21.66 -9.36
CA THR A 551 -4.72 22.62 -10.33
C THR A 551 -3.86 21.92 -11.39
N VAL A 552 -2.96 21.03 -10.97
CA VAL A 552 -2.05 20.30 -11.86
C VAL A 552 -2.80 19.25 -12.69
N LEU A 553 -3.66 18.44 -12.08
CA LEU A 553 -4.38 17.39 -12.80
C LEU A 553 -5.36 18.01 -13.80
N LEU A 554 -5.97 19.16 -13.48
CA LEU A 554 -6.76 19.93 -14.45
C LEU A 554 -5.91 20.42 -15.64
N HIS A 555 -4.68 20.89 -15.40
CA HIS A 555 -3.74 21.28 -16.47
C HIS A 555 -3.48 20.13 -17.45
N TYR A 556 -3.43 18.89 -16.96
CA TYR A 556 -3.24 17.68 -17.77
C TYR A 556 -4.54 17.04 -18.29
N ASN A 557 -5.65 17.79 -18.31
CA ASN A 557 -6.93 17.32 -18.82
C ASN A 557 -7.46 16.06 -18.09
N TYR A 558 -7.21 15.97 -16.78
CA TYR A 558 -7.95 15.03 -15.95
C TYR A 558 -9.33 15.57 -15.64
N ASP A 559 -10.30 14.65 -15.59
CA ASP A 559 -11.59 14.96 -14.98
C ASP A 559 -11.42 14.77 -13.48
N VAL A 560 -11.41 15.88 -12.78
CA VAL A 560 -10.93 16.00 -11.41
C VAL A 560 -11.90 16.83 -10.59
N ALA A 561 -12.11 16.40 -9.35
CA ALA A 561 -12.90 17.12 -8.37
C ALA A 561 -12.11 17.29 -7.07
N LEU A 562 -12.20 18.47 -6.47
CA LEU A 562 -11.73 18.76 -5.12
C LEU A 562 -12.89 18.49 -4.18
N PHE A 563 -12.69 17.57 -3.23
CA PHE A 563 -13.66 17.24 -2.20
C PHE A 563 -13.26 17.88 -0.88
N SER A 564 -14.24 18.44 -0.18
CA SER A 564 -14.08 18.96 1.17
C SER A 564 -15.13 18.36 2.10
N SER A 565 -14.79 18.28 3.39
CA SER A 565 -15.70 17.87 4.45
C SER A 565 -15.51 18.74 5.68
N GLU A 566 -16.53 19.53 6.02
CA GLU A 566 -16.59 20.27 7.28
C GLU A 566 -16.75 19.36 8.49
N TYR A 567 -17.28 18.15 8.29
CA TYR A 567 -17.40 17.17 9.36
C TYR A 567 -16.05 16.55 9.71
N TYR A 568 -15.25 16.21 8.69
CA TYR A 568 -13.93 15.62 8.89
C TYR A 568 -12.80 16.64 9.04
N ASN A 569 -13.07 17.94 8.81
CA ASN A 569 -12.05 18.98 8.70
C ASN A 569 -10.93 18.56 7.73
N HIS A 570 -11.33 18.04 6.56
CA HIS A 570 -10.39 17.39 5.65
C HIS A 570 -10.76 17.59 4.17
N SER A 571 -9.75 17.51 3.31
CA SER A 571 -9.89 17.62 1.86
C SER A 571 -9.21 16.46 1.14
N LEU A 572 -9.84 16.00 0.06
CA LEU A 572 -9.41 14.88 -0.77
C LEU A 572 -9.51 15.24 -2.25
N ILE A 573 -8.70 14.60 -3.09
CA ILE A 573 -8.88 14.70 -4.54
C ILE A 573 -9.72 13.53 -5.03
N GLY A 574 -10.51 13.72 -6.09
CA GLY A 574 -11.15 12.63 -6.80
C GLY A 574 -10.95 12.71 -8.30
N LEU A 575 -10.75 11.56 -8.94
CA LEU A 575 -10.44 11.44 -10.36
C LEU A 575 -11.35 10.45 -11.06
N ASP A 576 -11.85 10.81 -12.25
CA ASP A 576 -12.54 9.88 -13.15
C ASP A 576 -11.49 9.14 -14.01
N ILE A 577 -10.98 8.05 -13.44
CA ILE A 577 -9.99 7.15 -14.03
C ILE A 577 -10.39 5.68 -13.76
N PRO A 578 -10.00 4.73 -14.63
CA PRO A 578 -10.44 3.34 -14.53
C PRO A 578 -9.67 2.54 -13.47
N VAL A 579 -9.80 2.95 -12.21
CA VAL A 579 -9.20 2.28 -11.05
C VAL A 579 -10.29 1.88 -10.05
N ASN A 580 -10.04 0.85 -9.24
CA ASN A 580 -10.99 0.36 -8.25
C ASN A 580 -10.76 1.02 -6.89
N GLY A 581 -11.81 1.17 -6.08
CA GLY A 581 -11.73 1.59 -4.69
C GLY A 581 -12.94 2.42 -4.27
N LEU A 582 -12.83 3.24 -3.23
CA LEU A 582 -13.92 4.10 -2.79
C LEU A 582 -14.21 5.18 -3.84
N THR A 583 -15.47 5.24 -4.29
CA THR A 583 -15.88 6.17 -5.37
C THR A 583 -17.02 7.08 -4.95
N TYR A 584 -16.98 8.33 -5.38
CA TYR A 584 -18.06 9.29 -5.30
C TYR A 584 -18.72 9.46 -6.67
N LYS A 585 -20.03 9.17 -6.75
CA LYS A 585 -20.81 9.33 -7.98
C LYS A 585 -21.41 10.71 -8.03
N TYR A 586 -21.11 11.46 -9.07
CA TYR A 586 -21.68 12.78 -9.30
C TYR A 586 -21.91 13.02 -10.78
N ASP A 587 -23.15 13.37 -11.14
CA ASP A 587 -23.63 13.36 -12.52
C ASP A 587 -23.35 12.02 -13.22
N ASN A 588 -22.78 12.06 -14.44
CA ASN A 588 -22.38 10.90 -15.22
C ASN A 588 -20.93 10.43 -14.96
N HIS A 589 -20.30 10.95 -13.89
CA HIS A 589 -18.90 10.68 -13.56
C HIS A 589 -18.78 9.84 -12.29
N ILE A 590 -17.74 9.01 -12.26
CA ILE A 590 -17.38 8.19 -11.10
C ILE A 590 -15.99 8.61 -10.65
N TYR A 591 -15.92 9.43 -9.62
CA TYR A 591 -14.66 9.91 -9.06
C TYR A 591 -14.14 8.90 -8.06
N VAL A 592 -12.96 8.33 -8.29
CA VAL A 592 -12.25 7.57 -7.27
C VAL A 592 -11.62 8.56 -6.29
N LEU A 593 -11.99 8.48 -5.02
CA LEU A 593 -11.48 9.36 -3.97
C LEU A 593 -10.05 8.98 -3.60
N TRP A 594 -9.20 9.95 -3.31
CA TRP A 594 -7.78 9.72 -3.11
C TRP A 594 -7.21 10.62 -2.02
N GLU A 595 -6.68 9.98 -0.98
CA GLU A 595 -6.01 10.63 0.14
C GLU A 595 -4.64 11.17 -0.27
N THR A 596 -4.32 12.40 0.14
CA THR A 596 -3.15 13.15 -0.34
C THR A 596 -2.16 13.50 0.78
N THR A 597 -2.55 13.23 2.03
CA THR A 597 -1.78 13.64 3.22
C THR A 597 -0.69 12.67 3.63
N ALA A 598 -0.89 11.36 3.47
CA ALA A 598 0.07 10.35 3.88
C ALA A 598 0.73 9.64 2.67
N PRO A 599 2.04 9.30 2.77
CA PRO A 599 2.73 8.49 1.78
C PRO A 599 2.07 7.12 1.55
N GLY A 600 2.00 6.72 0.28
CA GLY A 600 1.68 5.35 -0.10
C GLY A 600 0.20 5.00 -0.14
N LEU A 601 -0.70 5.93 0.18
CA LEU A 601 -2.15 5.71 0.07
C LEU A 601 -2.59 5.75 -1.39
N LYS A 602 -3.11 4.62 -1.88
CA LYS A 602 -3.47 4.43 -3.29
C LYS A 602 -4.82 5.08 -3.61
N PRO A 603 -5.14 5.33 -4.89
CA PRO A 603 -6.47 5.77 -5.29
C PRO A 603 -7.54 4.81 -4.75
N GLY A 604 -8.54 5.36 -4.09
CA GLY A 604 -9.66 4.64 -3.52
C GLY A 604 -9.39 4.00 -2.16
N GLU A 605 -8.17 4.10 -1.63
CA GLU A 605 -7.81 3.71 -0.26
C GLU A 605 -8.01 4.91 0.68
N ILE A 606 -9.21 5.02 1.22
CA ILE A 606 -9.56 6.04 2.23
C ILE A 606 -9.71 5.34 3.58
N SER A 607 -9.20 5.97 4.65
CA SER A 607 -9.38 5.44 6.00
C SER A 607 -10.87 5.31 6.33
N PHE A 608 -11.26 4.29 7.09
CA PHE A 608 -12.66 4.07 7.43
C PHE A 608 -13.28 5.29 8.17
N SER A 609 -12.48 5.99 8.97
CA SER A 609 -12.90 7.24 9.64
C SER A 609 -13.31 8.34 8.68
N LEU A 610 -12.90 8.28 7.41
CA LEU A 610 -13.17 9.25 6.36
C LEU A 610 -14.08 8.70 5.26
N SER A 611 -14.58 7.45 5.36
CA SER A 611 -15.23 6.78 4.22
C SER A 611 -16.73 7.04 4.05
N ASP A 612 -17.40 7.74 4.99
CA ASP A 612 -18.82 8.07 4.83
C ASP A 612 -19.02 9.19 3.81
N LEU A 613 -19.42 8.79 2.60
CA LEU A 613 -19.62 9.67 1.46
C LEU A 613 -20.66 10.78 1.68
N ARG A 614 -21.56 10.64 2.67
CA ARG A 614 -22.59 11.66 2.97
C ARG A 614 -21.99 12.95 3.52
N HIS A 615 -20.79 12.87 4.09
CA HIS A 615 -20.11 13.99 4.72
C HIS A 615 -19.13 14.69 3.77
N TRP A 616 -19.06 14.23 2.52
CA TRP A 616 -18.22 14.80 1.48
C TRP A 616 -19.06 15.60 0.50
N ARG A 617 -18.52 16.74 0.07
CA ARG A 617 -19.08 17.56 -1.01
C ARG A 617 -17.99 17.94 -2.00
N ILE A 618 -18.41 18.28 -3.21
CA ILE A 618 -17.51 18.80 -4.24
C ILE A 618 -17.41 20.30 -4.08
N SER A 619 -16.20 20.80 -3.86
CA SER A 619 -15.87 22.21 -3.75
C SER A 619 -15.47 22.79 -5.11
N LEU A 620 -14.71 22.03 -5.91
CA LEU A 620 -14.36 22.38 -7.30
C LEU A 620 -14.49 21.14 -8.20
N LYS A 621 -14.89 21.34 -9.46
CA LYS A 621 -14.99 20.30 -10.49
C LYS A 621 -14.47 20.81 -11.83
N SER A 622 -13.73 19.97 -12.56
CA SER A 622 -13.37 20.23 -13.96
C SER A 622 -14.62 20.34 -14.85
N GLN A 623 -14.57 21.24 -15.84
CA GLN A 623 -15.70 21.47 -16.76
C GLN A 623 -15.90 20.34 -17.77
#